data_AF-A0A0F6SR25-F1
#
_entry.id   AF-A0A0F6SR25-F1
#
_cell.length_a   1.000
_cell.length_b   1.000
_cell.length_c   1.000
_cell.angle_alpha   90.00
_cell.angle_beta   90.00
_cell.angle_gamma   90.00
#
_symmetry.space_group_name_H-M   'P 1'
#
loop_
_entity.id
_entity.type
_entity.pdbx_description
1 polymer ?
#
loop_
_entity_poly.entity_id
_entity_poly.type
_entity_poly.pdbx_seq_one_letter_code
_entity_poly.pdbx_strand_id
1 'polypeptide(L)'
;MTTRLYLSPTPPRNDREGASKSTSASIKHDAYLPPADGNRVLVDRFGRIARDLRVSLTDRCNLRCTYCMPAEGLEWLPTEQTLNDAEVLRLIRIAVIKLGIRQIRFTGGEPLLRKNLEDIIAGTAALRTDEGEKVHIALTTNGLGLDKRIAGLKEAGLDRVNISLDTIDAERYVSLTRRDRLSGVLASIDAAVAAGLHPVKINAVVMPGVNEVDIVPLAEYCISKGAQLRFIEQMPLGPREQWKRDDMVTAEEILARLEEKFTLSPAKEPRGAAPAALWNVVDKSNPVITGQIGIIASVTHPFCGDCDRSRLTTDGTIRNCLFSRTETPLRDALRDGASDDELAQLWAGAMWEKKPGHGIDDEGFLQPDRPMSAIGG
;
A
#
# COMPACT_ATOMS: atom_id res chain seq x y z
N MET A 1 -17.74 -16.28 -13.88
CA MET A 1 -16.83 -15.43 -14.69
C MET A 1 -15.87 -14.60 -13.81
N THR A 2 -16.24 -14.30 -12.57
CA THR A 2 -15.48 -13.57 -11.53
C THR A 2 -14.08 -14.12 -11.25
N THR A 3 -13.88 -15.44 -11.18
CA THR A 3 -12.58 -16.03 -10.79
C THR A 3 -11.44 -15.73 -11.77
N ARG A 4 -11.71 -15.59 -13.08
CA ARG A 4 -10.65 -15.36 -14.09
C ARG A 4 -9.98 -13.98 -13.97
N LEU A 5 -10.66 -12.99 -13.37
CA LEU A 5 -10.10 -11.65 -13.11
C LEU A 5 -8.98 -11.66 -12.07
N TYR A 6 -9.01 -12.62 -11.15
CA TYR A 6 -8.07 -12.70 -10.05
C TYR A 6 -6.92 -13.69 -10.29
N LEU A 7 -6.99 -14.51 -11.33
CA LEU A 7 -5.93 -15.45 -11.68
C LEU A 7 -4.73 -14.72 -12.28
N SER A 8 -3.58 -14.80 -11.59
CA SER A 8 -2.28 -14.55 -12.20
C SER A 8 -1.98 -15.65 -13.22
N PRO A 9 -1.26 -15.37 -14.33
CA PRO A 9 -0.77 -16.43 -15.21
C PRO A 9 0.09 -17.40 -14.39
N THR A 10 -0.27 -18.69 -14.41
CA THR A 10 0.38 -19.74 -13.61
C THR A 10 1.88 -19.78 -13.94
N PRO A 11 2.79 -19.53 -12.97
CA PRO A 11 4.21 -19.79 -13.23
C PRO A 11 4.43 -21.30 -13.34
N PRO A 12 5.42 -21.76 -14.13
CA PRO A 12 5.70 -23.17 -14.30
C PRO A 12 6.07 -23.80 -12.95
N ARG A 13 5.42 -24.93 -12.60
CA ARG A 13 5.76 -25.72 -11.42
C ARG A 13 7.18 -26.24 -11.56
N ASN A 14 8.03 -25.94 -10.58
CA ASN A 14 9.35 -26.54 -10.46
C ASN A 14 9.32 -27.44 -9.22
N ASP A 15 9.03 -28.71 -9.45
CA ASP A 15 8.96 -29.73 -8.40
C ASP A 15 10.39 -30.11 -7.99
N ARG A 16 10.85 -29.60 -6.84
CA ARG A 16 11.96 -30.20 -6.08
C ARG A 16 11.69 -30.06 -4.59
N GLU A 17 11.08 -31.09 -4.00
CA GLU A 17 11.09 -31.34 -2.57
C GLU A 17 12.46 -31.88 -2.13
N GLY A 18 12.92 -31.38 -0.98
CA GLY A 18 14.10 -31.88 -0.29
C GLY A 18 14.23 -31.21 1.07
N ALA A 19 13.71 -31.85 2.11
CA ALA A 19 13.80 -31.40 3.49
C ALA A 19 15.23 -31.58 4.05
N SER A 20 15.79 -30.56 4.71
CA SER A 20 16.80 -30.75 5.76
C SER A 20 17.01 -29.51 6.64
N LYS A 21 17.05 -29.82 7.94
CA LYS A 21 17.27 -29.10 9.22
C LYS A 21 18.07 -27.80 9.25
N SER A 22 17.69 -26.99 10.25
CA SER A 22 18.27 -25.71 10.65
C SER A 22 19.73 -25.80 11.11
N THR A 23 20.55 -24.89 10.60
CA THR A 23 21.78 -24.38 11.24
C THR A 23 21.99 -22.95 10.74
N SER A 24 22.46 -22.07 11.63
CA SER A 24 22.82 -20.67 11.39
C SER A 24 23.44 -20.43 10.01
N ALA A 25 22.69 -19.83 9.09
CA ALA A 25 23.15 -19.55 7.74
C ALA A 25 23.85 -18.19 7.72
N SER A 26 25.19 -18.24 7.65
CA SER A 26 25.99 -17.16 7.08
C SER A 26 25.37 -16.77 5.73
N ILE A 27 24.95 -15.52 5.59
CA ILE A 27 24.42 -14.94 4.35
C ILE A 27 25.46 -15.20 3.25
N LYS A 28 25.17 -16.07 2.26
CA LYS A 28 26.03 -16.20 1.08
C LYS A 28 25.95 -14.87 0.33
N HIS A 29 26.99 -14.06 0.47
CA HIS A 29 27.10 -12.70 -0.08
C HIS A 29 27.10 -12.65 -1.63
N ASP A 30 27.21 -13.80 -2.30
CA ASP A 30 27.39 -13.89 -3.76
C ASP A 30 26.10 -13.96 -4.59
N ALA A 31 24.92 -13.90 -3.98
CA ALA A 31 23.67 -14.24 -4.70
C ALA A 31 23.17 -13.18 -5.71
N TYR A 32 23.79 -12.00 -5.79
CA TYR A 32 23.52 -11.05 -6.88
C TYR A 32 24.64 -10.02 -6.95
N LEU A 33 25.75 -10.35 -7.64
CA LEU A 33 26.69 -9.32 -8.05
C LEU A 33 25.96 -8.41 -9.06
N PRO A 34 25.96 -7.08 -8.88
CA PRO A 34 25.36 -6.18 -9.87
C PRO A 34 25.99 -6.42 -11.25
N PRO A 35 25.26 -6.25 -12.36
CA PRO A 35 25.87 -6.00 -13.66
C PRO A 35 27.03 -4.99 -13.57
N ALA A 36 27.94 -5.02 -14.54
CA ALA A 36 29.16 -4.21 -14.53
C ALA A 36 28.93 -2.69 -14.45
N ASP A 37 27.68 -2.23 -14.64
CA ASP A 37 27.23 -0.86 -14.46
C ASP A 37 26.89 -0.49 -12.99
N GLY A 38 26.95 -1.44 -12.06
CA GLY A 38 26.68 -1.24 -10.63
C GLY A 38 25.19 -1.21 -10.25
N ASN A 39 24.28 -1.41 -11.20
CA ASN A 39 22.85 -1.44 -10.94
C ASN A 39 22.42 -2.81 -10.40
N ARG A 40 21.46 -2.84 -9.48
CA ARG A 40 20.85 -4.06 -8.95
C ARG A 40 19.35 -4.03 -9.21
N VAL A 41 18.75 -5.20 -9.32
CA VAL A 41 17.30 -5.34 -9.42
C VAL A 41 16.82 -6.01 -8.14
N LEU A 42 15.73 -5.51 -7.55
CA LEU A 42 15.09 -6.12 -6.38
C LEU A 42 14.28 -7.36 -6.75
N VAL A 43 14.96 -8.40 -7.24
CA VAL A 43 14.38 -9.68 -7.59
C VAL A 43 14.27 -10.60 -6.36
N ASP A 44 13.22 -11.41 -6.30
CA ASP A 44 13.10 -12.49 -5.32
C ASP A 44 13.26 -13.88 -5.94
N ARG A 45 13.27 -14.91 -5.07
CA ARG A 45 13.44 -16.33 -5.47
C ARG A 45 12.33 -16.87 -6.39
N PHE A 46 11.25 -16.13 -6.59
CA PHE A 46 10.11 -16.50 -7.43
C PHE A 46 10.08 -15.71 -8.73
N GLY A 47 11.12 -14.91 -9.02
CA GLY A 47 11.24 -14.14 -10.24
C GLY A 47 10.42 -12.84 -10.24
N ARG A 48 9.82 -12.46 -9.12
CA ARG A 48 9.12 -11.16 -9.00
C ARG A 48 10.16 -10.08 -8.81
N ILE A 49 9.97 -8.94 -9.47
CA ILE A 49 10.85 -7.78 -9.37
C ILE A 49 10.10 -6.66 -8.66
N ALA A 50 10.66 -6.13 -7.58
CA ALA A 50 10.06 -4.99 -6.92
C ALA A 50 10.33 -3.68 -7.68
N ARG A 51 9.26 -2.95 -8.00
CA ARG A 51 9.27 -1.66 -8.71
C ARG A 51 8.47 -0.57 -7.97
N ASP A 52 7.63 -0.94 -7.01
CA ASP A 52 6.84 -0.05 -6.14
C ASP A 52 7.43 -0.02 -4.72
N LEU A 53 7.94 1.15 -4.31
CA LEU A 53 8.43 1.39 -2.95
C LEU A 53 7.38 2.16 -2.14
N ARG A 54 6.94 1.56 -1.03
CA ARG A 54 6.17 2.28 -0.01
C ARG A 54 7.09 2.85 1.05
N VAL A 55 7.00 4.16 1.29
CA VAL A 55 7.80 4.88 2.27
C VAL A 55 6.89 5.41 3.38
N SER A 56 7.01 4.84 4.58
CA SER A 56 6.36 5.36 5.78
C SER A 56 7.18 6.52 6.33
N LEU A 57 6.59 7.72 6.36
CA LEU A 57 7.29 8.97 6.74
C LEU A 57 7.13 9.34 8.22
N THR A 58 6.15 8.73 8.88
CA THR A 58 5.80 8.97 10.27
C THR A 58 4.98 7.80 10.77
N ASP A 59 5.09 7.49 12.06
CA ASP A 59 4.24 6.56 12.79
C ASP A 59 2.99 7.24 13.37
N ARG A 60 3.03 8.57 13.52
CA ARG A 60 1.93 9.40 14.07
C ARG A 60 0.74 9.47 13.12
N CYS A 61 -0.46 9.44 13.68
CA CYS A 61 -1.72 9.64 12.97
C CYS A 61 -2.66 10.59 13.74
N ASN A 62 -3.45 11.37 13.02
CA ASN A 62 -4.48 12.26 13.56
C ASN A 62 -5.88 11.60 13.69
N LEU A 63 -6.02 10.34 13.24
CA LEU A 63 -7.17 9.46 13.47
C LEU A 63 -6.82 8.29 14.40
N ARG A 64 -7.83 7.55 14.87
CA ARG A 64 -7.69 6.33 15.70
C ARG A 64 -8.60 5.21 15.19
N CYS A 65 -8.46 4.90 13.90
CA CYS A 65 -9.31 3.92 13.22
C CYS A 65 -9.30 2.57 13.93
N THR A 66 -10.48 2.02 14.24
CA THR A 66 -10.66 0.81 15.04
C THR A 66 -9.85 -0.39 14.52
N TYR A 67 -9.80 -0.57 13.20
CA TYR A 67 -9.08 -1.66 12.52
C TYR A 67 -7.56 -1.42 12.36
N CYS A 68 -7.03 -0.28 12.80
CA CYS A 68 -5.64 0.11 12.58
C CYS A 68 -4.92 0.43 13.89
N MET A 69 -5.57 1.13 14.82
CA MET A 69 -4.95 1.68 16.01
C MET A 69 -5.87 1.61 17.25
N PRO A 70 -5.34 1.32 18.45
CA PRO A 70 -6.10 1.40 19.70
C PRO A 70 -6.62 2.83 19.98
N ALA A 71 -7.61 2.95 20.87
CA ALA A 71 -8.32 4.22 21.12
C ALA A 71 -7.39 5.27 21.74
N GLU A 72 -6.53 4.81 22.64
CA GLU A 72 -5.52 5.57 23.37
C GLU A 72 -4.40 6.06 22.43
N GLY A 73 -4.25 5.44 21.26
CA GLY A 73 -3.14 5.64 20.33
C GLY A 73 -1.96 4.71 20.62
N LEU A 74 -0.90 4.87 19.84
CA LEU A 74 0.35 4.14 20.05
C LEU A 74 1.35 5.01 20.81
N GLU A 75 2.28 4.34 21.48
CA GLU A 75 3.52 4.97 21.90
C GLU A 75 4.33 5.30 20.64
N TRP A 76 4.49 6.59 20.37
CA TRP A 76 5.19 7.05 19.17
C TRP A 76 6.69 6.87 19.32
N LEU A 77 7.34 6.55 18.22
CA LEU A 77 8.78 6.51 18.13
C LEU A 77 9.38 7.88 18.49
N PRO A 78 10.41 7.89 19.35
CA PRO A 78 11.26 9.06 19.55
C PRO A 78 11.83 9.52 18.21
N THR A 79 11.98 10.84 18.02
CA THR A 79 12.37 11.43 16.73
C THR A 79 13.72 10.91 16.26
N GLU A 80 14.68 10.71 17.17
CA GLU A 80 15.99 10.14 16.93
C GLU A 80 15.93 8.69 16.40
N GLN A 81 14.85 7.97 16.68
CA GLN A 81 14.61 6.62 16.15
C GLN A 81 13.88 6.63 14.80
N THR A 82 13.61 7.80 14.22
CA THR A 82 13.00 7.91 12.90
C THR A 82 14.02 8.40 11.87
N LEU A 83 13.75 8.11 10.58
CA LEU A 83 14.52 8.68 9.49
C LEU A 83 14.27 10.20 9.39
N ASN A 84 15.34 10.98 9.34
CA ASN A 84 15.25 12.38 8.96
C ASN A 84 15.09 12.55 7.44
N ASP A 85 14.78 13.76 6.97
CA ASP A 85 14.50 14.00 5.54
C ASP A 85 15.68 13.66 4.62
N ALA A 86 16.91 13.93 5.05
CA ALA A 86 18.11 13.61 4.27
C ALA A 86 18.34 12.09 4.19
N GLU A 87 18.09 11.36 5.27
CA GLU A 87 18.16 9.89 5.30
C GLU A 87 17.08 9.27 4.39
N VAL A 88 15.84 9.77 4.45
CA VAL A 88 14.75 9.35 3.55
C VAL A 88 15.14 9.56 2.09
N LEU A 89 15.58 10.77 1.73
CA LEU A 89 15.97 11.11 0.37
C LEU A 89 17.17 10.28 -0.12
N ARG A 90 18.16 10.00 0.75
CA ARG A 90 19.29 9.14 0.42
C ARG A 90 18.82 7.72 0.10
N LEU A 91 17.97 7.12 0.94
CA LEU A 91 17.46 5.77 0.73
C LEU A 91 16.55 5.68 -0.52
N ILE A 92 15.72 6.70 -0.77
CA ILE A 92 14.92 6.81 -1.99
C ILE A 92 15.83 6.89 -3.23
N ARG A 93 16.88 7.71 -3.20
CA ARG A 93 17.84 7.82 -4.30
C ARG A 93 18.51 6.48 -4.60
N ILE A 94 18.94 5.74 -3.57
CA ILE A 94 19.50 4.39 -3.71
C ILE A 94 18.45 3.46 -4.34
N ALA A 95 17.21 3.49 -3.84
CA ALA A 95 16.13 2.65 -4.33
C ALA A 95 15.83 2.87 -5.83
N VAL A 96 15.80 4.13 -6.26
CA VAL A 96 15.50 4.47 -7.66
C VAL A 96 16.71 4.17 -8.55
N ILE A 97 17.89 4.72 -8.22
CA ILE A 97 19.05 4.70 -9.11
C ILE A 97 19.74 3.33 -9.12
N LYS A 98 19.91 2.71 -7.94
CA LYS A 98 20.70 1.46 -7.81
C LYS A 98 19.83 0.21 -7.73
N LEU A 99 18.55 0.32 -7.37
CA LEU A 99 17.68 -0.84 -7.12
C LEU A 99 16.51 -0.96 -8.12
N GLY A 100 16.36 0.00 -9.04
CA GLY A 100 15.38 -0.03 -10.13
C GLY A 100 13.94 0.26 -9.71
N ILE A 101 13.70 0.95 -8.58
CA ILE A 101 12.37 1.41 -8.21
C ILE A 101 11.87 2.47 -9.19
N ARG A 102 10.61 2.35 -9.60
CA ARG A 102 9.96 3.24 -10.59
C ARG A 102 8.77 3.99 -10.04
N GLN A 103 8.18 3.48 -8.95
CA GLN A 103 7.04 4.09 -8.29
C GLN A 103 7.32 4.25 -6.81
N ILE A 104 6.97 5.41 -6.27
CA ILE A 104 7.09 5.69 -4.84
C ILE A 104 5.73 6.09 -4.30
N ARG A 105 5.34 5.43 -3.21
CA ARG A 105 4.13 5.72 -2.46
C ARG A 105 4.47 6.18 -1.07
N PHE A 106 4.21 7.45 -0.78
CA PHE A 106 4.33 8.00 0.56
C PHE A 106 3.10 7.62 1.40
N THR A 107 3.36 7.20 2.63
CA THR A 107 2.38 6.74 3.63
C THR A 107 2.92 7.08 5.03
N GLY A 108 2.28 6.57 6.09
CA GLY A 108 2.68 6.80 7.48
C GLY A 108 2.23 5.65 8.41
N GLY A 109 1.59 5.85 9.56
CA GLY A 109 0.98 7.07 10.09
C GLY A 109 0.09 7.84 9.09
N GLU A 110 -0.12 9.13 9.37
CA GLU A 110 -0.69 10.09 8.40
C GLU A 110 0.43 10.96 7.82
N PRO A 111 0.81 10.79 6.54
CA PRO A 111 1.95 11.50 5.95
C PRO A 111 1.76 13.02 5.88
N LEU A 112 0.54 13.54 5.84
CA LEU A 112 0.29 14.99 5.85
C LEU A 112 0.72 15.65 7.17
N LEU A 113 1.05 14.89 8.21
CA LEU A 113 1.65 15.40 9.44
C LEU A 113 3.16 15.68 9.30
N ARG A 114 3.83 15.17 8.26
CA ARG A 114 5.23 15.50 7.97
C ARG A 114 5.29 16.93 7.42
N LYS A 115 6.00 17.80 8.14
CA LYS A 115 6.12 19.23 7.81
C LYS A 115 6.73 19.43 6.41
N ASN A 116 7.85 18.78 6.13
CA ASN A 116 8.63 18.95 4.89
C ASN A 116 8.24 17.95 3.79
N LEU A 117 6.94 17.58 3.70
CA LEU A 117 6.49 16.58 2.73
C LEU A 117 6.70 17.03 1.28
N GLU A 118 6.44 18.31 0.96
CA GLU A 118 6.66 18.87 -0.38
C GLU A 118 8.13 18.77 -0.78
N ASP A 119 9.06 19.05 0.12
CA ASP A 119 10.50 18.95 -0.16
C ASP A 119 10.93 17.50 -0.46
N ILE A 120 10.40 16.53 0.29
CA ILE A 120 10.65 15.10 0.05
C ILE A 120 10.10 14.68 -1.32
N ILE A 121 8.88 15.13 -1.67
CA ILE A 121 8.26 14.84 -2.97
C ILE A 121 9.08 15.48 -4.10
N ALA A 122 9.50 16.73 -3.95
CA ALA A 122 10.31 17.45 -4.94
C ALA A 122 11.67 16.77 -5.16
N GLY A 123 12.37 16.41 -4.08
CA GLY A 123 13.62 15.65 -4.15
C GLY A 123 13.45 14.29 -4.82
N THR A 124 12.30 13.65 -4.64
CA THR A 124 11.96 12.38 -5.31
C THR A 124 11.64 12.58 -6.80
N ALA A 125 10.88 13.63 -7.14
CA ALA A 125 10.48 13.94 -8.51
C ALA A 125 11.66 14.36 -9.41
N ALA A 126 12.74 14.86 -8.80
CA ALA A 126 13.99 15.16 -9.47
C ALA A 126 14.75 13.91 -9.96
N LEU A 127 14.46 12.73 -9.41
CA LEU A 127 15.11 11.48 -9.81
C LEU A 127 14.58 10.97 -11.16
N ARG A 128 15.39 10.14 -11.82
CA ARG A 128 15.01 9.41 -13.03
C ARG A 128 15.17 7.91 -12.79
N THR A 129 14.23 7.14 -13.33
CA THR A 129 14.24 5.69 -13.25
C THR A 129 15.37 5.09 -14.09
N ASP A 130 15.55 3.77 -13.99
CA ASP A 130 16.42 2.98 -14.86
C ASP A 130 16.05 3.08 -16.36
N GLU A 131 14.86 3.60 -16.68
CA GLU A 131 14.38 3.85 -18.04
C GLU A 131 14.53 5.32 -18.47
N GLY A 132 15.11 6.18 -17.62
CA GLY A 132 15.24 7.61 -17.88
C GLY A 132 13.95 8.41 -17.66
N GLU A 133 12.88 7.77 -17.17
CA GLU A 133 11.57 8.38 -16.96
C GLU A 133 11.44 9.03 -15.58
N LYS A 134 10.44 9.90 -15.42
CA LYS A 134 10.08 10.45 -14.11
C LYS A 134 9.58 9.32 -13.18
N VAL A 135 10.01 9.34 -11.91
CA VAL A 135 9.44 8.48 -10.87
C VAL A 135 7.95 8.82 -10.68
N HIS A 136 7.07 7.83 -10.72
CA HIS A 136 5.66 8.05 -10.41
C HIS A 136 5.46 8.13 -8.90
N ILE A 137 4.93 9.25 -8.41
CA ILE A 137 4.75 9.54 -6.99
C ILE A 137 3.26 9.51 -6.63
N ALA A 138 2.92 8.76 -5.59
CA ALA A 138 1.59 8.72 -5.02
C ALA A 138 1.62 8.97 -3.52
N LEU A 139 0.55 9.57 -2.99
CA LEU A 139 0.36 9.77 -1.55
C LEU A 139 -0.82 8.93 -1.07
N THR A 140 -0.68 8.24 0.05
CA THR A 140 -1.79 7.54 0.73
C THR A 140 -2.07 8.22 2.06
N THR A 141 -3.27 8.77 2.21
CA THR A 141 -3.64 9.66 3.32
C THR A 141 -5.09 9.41 3.73
N ASN A 142 -5.45 9.76 4.97
CA ASN A 142 -6.86 9.87 5.37
C ASN A 142 -7.54 11.14 4.84
N GLY A 143 -6.79 12.03 4.19
CA GLY A 143 -7.30 13.22 3.51
C GLY A 143 -7.42 14.46 4.40
N LEU A 144 -7.25 14.37 5.72
CA LEU A 144 -7.41 15.54 6.59
C LEU A 144 -6.32 16.59 6.34
N GLY A 145 -6.72 17.77 5.85
CA GLY A 145 -5.82 18.88 5.54
C GLY A 145 -5.17 18.83 4.16
N LEU A 146 -5.52 17.84 3.33
CA LEU A 146 -5.02 17.74 1.96
C LEU A 146 -5.48 18.94 1.12
N ASP A 147 -6.73 19.36 1.25
CA ASP A 147 -7.31 20.57 0.64
C ASP A 147 -6.39 21.80 0.73
N LYS A 148 -5.73 21.98 1.88
CA LYS A 148 -4.84 23.13 2.15
C LYS A 148 -3.45 23.00 1.54
N ARG A 149 -2.99 21.78 1.26
CA ARG A 149 -1.62 21.50 0.78
C ARG A 149 -1.54 21.09 -0.68
N ILE A 150 -2.69 20.90 -1.32
CA ILE A 150 -2.76 20.22 -2.62
C ILE A 150 -1.99 20.92 -3.73
N ALA A 151 -2.00 22.26 -3.74
CA ALA A 151 -1.27 23.05 -4.71
C ALA A 151 0.25 22.84 -4.58
N GLY A 152 0.78 22.96 -3.36
CA GLY A 152 2.21 22.74 -3.09
C GLY A 152 2.66 21.30 -3.35
N LEU A 153 1.82 20.32 -3.02
CA LEU A 153 2.11 18.91 -3.31
C LEU A 153 2.16 18.63 -4.82
N LYS A 154 1.25 19.23 -5.60
CA LYS A 154 1.24 19.10 -7.06
C LYS A 154 2.44 19.80 -7.69
N GLU A 155 2.78 21.01 -7.23
CA GLU A 155 3.97 21.75 -7.67
C GLU A 155 5.26 20.97 -7.38
N ALA A 156 5.34 20.32 -6.22
CA ALA A 156 6.46 19.42 -5.87
C ALA A 156 6.55 18.18 -6.77
N GLY A 157 5.50 17.86 -7.53
CA GLY A 157 5.52 16.77 -8.51
C GLY A 157 4.71 15.53 -8.13
N LEU A 158 3.79 15.63 -7.15
CA LEU A 158 2.85 14.56 -6.82
C LEU A 158 1.92 14.26 -8.01
N ASP A 159 1.83 12.98 -8.42
CA ASP A 159 1.00 12.60 -9.57
C ASP A 159 -0.44 12.25 -9.16
N ARG A 160 -0.63 11.56 -8.03
CA ARG A 160 -1.97 11.13 -7.57
C ARG A 160 -2.08 10.92 -6.07
N VAL A 161 -3.32 10.83 -5.60
CA VAL A 161 -3.66 10.52 -4.20
C VAL A 161 -4.51 9.27 -4.09
N ASN A 162 -4.29 8.55 -2.99
CA ASN A 162 -5.14 7.50 -2.46
C ASN A 162 -5.69 7.99 -1.11
N ILE A 163 -7.00 8.23 -1.02
CA ILE A 163 -7.65 8.72 0.20
C ILE A 163 -8.40 7.55 0.85
N SER A 164 -8.12 7.29 2.13
CA SER A 164 -8.87 6.30 2.91
C SER A 164 -10.19 6.90 3.40
N LEU A 165 -11.30 6.31 2.98
CA LEU A 165 -12.65 6.69 3.40
C LEU A 165 -13.55 5.45 3.41
N ASP A 166 -13.93 5.00 4.60
CA ASP A 166 -14.66 3.74 4.78
C ASP A 166 -16.20 3.91 4.81
N THR A 167 -16.69 5.15 4.85
CA THR A 167 -18.12 5.51 4.89
C THR A 167 -18.29 7.00 4.61
N ILE A 168 -19.46 7.39 4.07
CA ILE A 168 -19.92 8.80 3.95
C ILE A 168 -20.97 9.17 5.00
N ASP A 169 -21.29 8.24 5.90
CA ASP A 169 -22.17 8.49 7.04
C ASP A 169 -21.37 9.08 8.20
N ALA A 170 -21.85 10.18 8.78
CA ALA A 170 -21.11 10.92 9.80
C ALA A 170 -20.96 10.14 11.11
N GLU A 171 -22.02 9.48 11.57
CA GLU A 171 -22.00 8.73 12.83
C GLU A 171 -21.07 7.52 12.72
N ARG A 172 -21.16 6.78 11.62
CA ARG A 172 -20.27 5.65 11.34
C ARG A 172 -18.83 6.08 11.11
N TYR A 173 -18.60 7.24 10.50
CA TYR A 173 -17.25 7.79 10.38
C TYR A 173 -16.65 8.06 11.77
N VAL A 174 -17.43 8.65 12.68
CA VAL A 174 -17.01 8.90 14.07
C VAL A 174 -16.74 7.58 14.79
N SER A 175 -17.62 6.58 14.67
CA SER A 175 -17.42 5.29 15.34
C SER A 175 -16.17 4.56 14.84
N LEU A 176 -15.91 4.61 13.54
CA LEU A 176 -14.74 3.99 12.91
C LEU A 176 -13.44 4.71 13.25
N THR A 177 -13.38 6.03 13.05
CA THR A 177 -12.14 6.82 13.13
C THR A 177 -11.87 7.40 14.52
N ARG A 178 -12.90 7.37 15.38
CA ARG A 178 -12.97 8.02 16.71
C ARG A 178 -12.76 9.53 16.67
N ARG A 179 -13.02 10.17 15.52
CA ARG A 179 -12.89 11.61 15.31
C ARG A 179 -14.02 12.11 14.40
N ASP A 180 -14.67 13.20 14.79
CA ASP A 180 -15.70 13.84 13.95
C ASP A 180 -15.04 14.80 12.94
N ARG A 181 -14.61 14.24 11.80
CA ARG A 181 -13.82 14.95 10.79
C ARG A 181 -14.18 14.63 9.34
N LEU A 182 -15.31 13.96 9.11
CA LEU A 182 -15.74 13.53 7.77
C LEU A 182 -15.78 14.70 6.78
N SER A 183 -16.34 15.84 7.18
CA SER A 183 -16.45 17.04 6.33
C SER A 183 -15.11 17.49 5.75
N GLY A 184 -14.03 17.40 6.53
CA GLY A 184 -12.68 17.71 6.07
C GLY A 184 -12.14 16.71 5.03
N VAL A 185 -12.49 15.43 5.15
CA VAL A 185 -12.12 14.42 4.15
C VAL A 185 -12.86 14.65 2.84
N LEU A 186 -14.16 14.92 2.90
CA LEU A 186 -14.97 15.19 1.71
C LEU A 186 -14.48 16.45 0.96
N ALA A 187 -14.16 17.52 1.70
CA ALA A 187 -13.58 18.74 1.11
C ALA A 187 -12.23 18.46 0.42
N SER A 188 -11.40 17.60 1.00
CA SER A 188 -10.13 17.18 0.40
C SER A 188 -10.29 16.32 -0.85
N ILE A 189 -11.32 15.47 -0.92
CA ILE A 189 -11.66 14.72 -2.13
C ILE A 189 -12.05 15.68 -3.24
N ASP A 190 -12.92 16.65 -2.95
CA ASP A 190 -13.33 17.68 -3.91
C ASP A 190 -12.14 18.50 -4.41
N ALA A 191 -11.26 18.92 -3.50
CA ALA A 191 -10.03 19.63 -3.86
C ALA A 191 -9.10 18.79 -4.74
N ALA A 192 -8.96 17.49 -4.47
CA ALA A 192 -8.12 16.59 -5.26
C ALA A 192 -8.64 16.36 -6.68
N VAL A 193 -9.94 16.21 -6.83
CA VAL A 193 -10.59 16.13 -8.14
C VAL A 193 -10.40 17.44 -8.89
N ALA A 194 -10.68 18.59 -8.25
CA ALA A 194 -10.53 19.92 -8.87
C ALA A 194 -9.08 20.23 -9.26
N ALA A 195 -8.11 19.78 -8.47
CA ALA A 195 -6.69 19.93 -8.76
C ALA A 195 -6.19 19.02 -9.90
N GLY A 196 -7.02 18.09 -10.39
CA GLY A 196 -6.67 17.18 -11.48
C GLY A 196 -5.66 16.11 -11.08
N LEU A 197 -5.62 15.70 -9.80
CA LEU A 197 -4.81 14.56 -9.34
C LEU A 197 -5.48 13.25 -9.78
N HIS A 198 -5.44 12.97 -11.08
CA HIS A 198 -6.19 11.87 -11.68
C HIS A 198 -5.33 10.60 -11.85
N PRO A 199 -5.86 9.40 -11.51
CA PRO A 199 -7.13 9.20 -10.81
C PRO A 199 -7.00 9.50 -9.31
N VAL A 200 -8.02 10.16 -8.74
CA VAL A 200 -8.23 10.21 -7.29
C VAL A 200 -8.77 8.85 -6.87
N LYS A 201 -8.01 8.12 -6.05
CA LYS A 201 -8.41 6.78 -5.59
C LYS A 201 -8.98 6.87 -4.20
N ILE A 202 -10.14 6.27 -3.97
CA ILE A 202 -10.71 6.09 -2.64
C ILE A 202 -10.53 4.63 -2.23
N ASN A 203 -9.96 4.39 -1.06
CA ASN A 203 -9.80 3.05 -0.50
C ASN A 203 -10.74 2.88 0.70
N ALA A 204 -11.51 1.81 0.70
CA ALA A 204 -12.44 1.48 1.78
C ALA A 204 -12.23 0.03 2.23
N VAL A 205 -11.94 -0.17 3.51
CA VAL A 205 -11.93 -1.52 4.12
C VAL A 205 -13.36 -1.87 4.50
N VAL A 206 -13.85 -3.00 4.03
CA VAL A 206 -15.21 -3.48 4.37
C VAL A 206 -15.09 -4.42 5.57
N MET A 207 -15.83 -4.10 6.63
CA MET A 207 -15.80 -4.77 7.92
C MET A 207 -17.19 -5.32 8.26
N PRO A 208 -17.27 -6.56 8.76
CA PRO A 208 -18.53 -7.20 9.07
C PRO A 208 -19.25 -6.57 10.27
N GLY A 209 -20.55 -6.36 10.14
CA GLY A 209 -21.41 -5.70 11.13
C GLY A 209 -21.12 -4.21 11.32
N VAL A 210 -20.39 -3.56 10.41
CA VAL A 210 -19.91 -2.18 10.59
C VAL A 210 -20.32 -1.29 9.42
N ASN A 211 -19.81 -1.55 8.22
CA ASN A 211 -19.96 -0.64 7.06
C ASN A 211 -20.37 -1.34 5.77
N GLU A 212 -20.95 -2.55 5.85
CA GLU A 212 -21.49 -3.22 4.67
C GLU A 212 -22.61 -2.42 4.00
N VAL A 213 -23.40 -1.73 4.83
CA VAL A 213 -24.49 -0.85 4.38
C VAL A 213 -23.98 0.34 3.57
N ASP A 214 -22.68 0.67 3.65
CA ASP A 214 -22.06 1.77 2.92
C ASP A 214 -21.53 1.37 1.55
N ILE A 215 -21.52 0.08 1.19
CA ILE A 215 -20.93 -0.39 -0.08
C ILE A 215 -21.56 0.34 -1.29
N VAL A 216 -22.89 0.35 -1.38
CA VAL A 216 -23.58 1.01 -2.50
C VAL A 216 -23.53 2.55 -2.38
N PRO A 217 -23.87 3.18 -1.24
CA PRO A 217 -23.80 4.63 -1.09
C PRO A 217 -22.41 5.22 -1.37
N LEU A 218 -21.34 4.56 -0.89
CA LEU A 218 -19.97 5.01 -1.12
C LEU A 218 -19.56 4.86 -2.59
N ALA A 219 -19.99 3.78 -3.25
CA ALA A 219 -19.78 3.58 -4.69
C ALA A 219 -20.44 4.70 -5.51
N GLU A 220 -21.71 5.01 -5.23
CA GLU A 220 -22.42 6.12 -5.89
C GLU A 220 -21.72 7.46 -5.68
N TYR A 221 -21.33 7.75 -4.43
CA TYR A 221 -20.60 8.97 -4.11
C TYR A 221 -19.30 9.06 -4.94
N CYS A 222 -18.48 8.02 -4.93
CA CYS A 222 -17.20 8.04 -5.65
C CYS A 222 -17.39 8.17 -7.16
N ILE A 223 -18.35 7.46 -7.75
CA ILE A 223 -18.67 7.56 -9.18
C ILE A 223 -19.12 8.98 -9.53
N SER A 224 -19.98 9.59 -8.71
CA SER A 224 -20.44 10.97 -8.93
C SER A 224 -19.31 12.01 -8.91
N LYS A 225 -18.22 11.73 -8.18
CA LYS A 225 -17.02 12.58 -8.10
C LYS A 225 -15.99 12.27 -9.19
N GLY A 226 -16.21 11.24 -10.01
CA GLY A 226 -15.20 10.71 -10.93
C GLY A 226 -14.00 10.05 -10.23
N ALA A 227 -14.15 9.68 -8.95
CA ALA A 227 -13.11 9.02 -8.18
C ALA A 227 -13.17 7.49 -8.37
N GLN A 228 -12.01 6.84 -8.34
CA GLN A 228 -11.93 5.38 -8.44
C GLN A 228 -11.96 4.75 -7.05
N LEU A 229 -13.12 4.24 -6.65
CA LEU A 229 -13.30 3.50 -5.39
C LEU A 229 -12.66 2.11 -5.46
N ARG A 230 -12.06 1.69 -4.35
CA ARG A 230 -11.45 0.37 -4.16
C ARG A 230 -11.88 -0.20 -2.83
N PHE A 231 -12.70 -1.24 -2.86
CA PHE A 231 -13.03 -2.01 -1.67
C PHE A 231 -11.90 -2.98 -1.35
N ILE A 232 -11.65 -3.17 -0.06
CA ILE A 232 -10.57 -4.00 0.46
C ILE A 232 -11.17 -4.98 1.47
N GLU A 233 -10.88 -6.26 1.30
CA GLU A 233 -11.19 -7.27 2.31
C GLU A 233 -10.36 -7.00 3.58
N GLN A 234 -11.01 -7.01 4.73
CA GLN A 234 -10.32 -6.82 6.01
C GLN A 234 -9.24 -7.89 6.20
N MET A 235 -8.04 -7.46 6.60
CA MET A 235 -6.91 -8.31 6.95
C MET A 235 -6.57 -8.21 8.44
N PRO A 236 -5.95 -9.24 9.05
CA PRO A 236 -5.50 -9.22 10.45
C PRO A 236 -4.22 -8.39 10.59
N LEU A 237 -4.35 -7.07 10.48
CA LEU A 237 -3.24 -6.11 10.61
C LEU A 237 -3.51 -5.04 11.68
N GLY A 238 -4.69 -5.11 12.29
CA GLY A 238 -5.09 -4.35 13.47
C GLY A 238 -4.96 -5.17 14.76
N PRO A 239 -5.69 -4.81 15.82
CA PRO A 239 -5.69 -5.54 17.09
C PRO A 239 -6.05 -7.02 16.89
N ARG A 240 -5.29 -7.94 17.52
CA ARG A 240 -5.36 -9.40 17.28
C ARG A 240 -6.76 -10.00 17.44
N GLU A 241 -7.57 -9.46 18.36
CA GLU A 241 -8.88 -10.01 18.71
C GLU A 241 -10.02 -9.56 17.78
N GLN A 242 -9.75 -8.64 16.85
CA GLN A 242 -10.81 -7.96 16.07
C GLN A 242 -11.02 -8.53 14.67
N TRP A 243 -10.27 -9.56 14.28
CA TRP A 243 -10.40 -10.18 12.96
C TRP A 243 -10.69 -11.66 13.08
N LYS A 244 -11.72 -12.12 12.39
CA LYS A 244 -12.07 -13.53 12.23
C LYS A 244 -12.32 -13.79 10.75
N ARG A 245 -11.66 -14.82 10.22
CA ARG A 245 -11.77 -15.17 8.80
C ARG A 245 -13.22 -15.47 8.41
N ASP A 246 -13.91 -16.28 9.20
CA ASP A 246 -15.25 -16.79 8.88
C ASP A 246 -16.32 -15.70 8.86
N ASP A 247 -16.03 -14.57 9.51
CA ASP A 247 -16.95 -13.44 9.59
C ASP A 247 -16.63 -12.33 8.56
N MET A 248 -15.52 -12.45 7.79
CA MET A 248 -15.11 -11.36 6.90
C MET A 248 -16.08 -11.15 5.74
N VAL A 249 -16.20 -9.90 5.28
CA VAL A 249 -16.94 -9.59 4.05
C VAL A 249 -16.02 -9.84 2.85
N THR A 250 -16.40 -10.80 2.03
CA THR A 250 -15.64 -11.27 0.88
C THR A 250 -15.79 -10.38 -0.35
N ALA A 251 -14.85 -10.50 -1.28
CA ALA A 251 -14.91 -9.88 -2.60
C ALA A 251 -16.18 -10.25 -3.37
N GLU A 252 -16.65 -11.49 -3.24
CA GLU A 252 -17.89 -11.98 -3.88
C GLU A 252 -19.13 -11.29 -3.29
N GLU A 253 -19.20 -11.15 -1.96
CA GLU A 253 -20.32 -10.45 -1.30
C GLU A 253 -20.33 -8.95 -1.59
N ILE A 254 -19.16 -8.31 -1.68
CA ILE A 254 -19.06 -6.90 -2.10
C ILE A 254 -19.59 -6.76 -3.52
N LEU A 255 -19.19 -7.64 -4.44
CA LEU A 255 -19.68 -7.61 -5.82
C LEU A 255 -21.19 -7.85 -5.90
N ALA A 256 -21.71 -8.83 -5.16
CA ALA A 256 -23.14 -9.14 -5.13
C ALA A 256 -23.98 -7.93 -4.67
N ARG A 257 -23.54 -7.21 -3.63
CA ARG A 257 -24.22 -5.98 -3.17
C ARG A 257 -24.14 -4.86 -4.20
N LEU A 258 -23.00 -4.68 -4.86
CA LEU A 258 -22.88 -3.70 -5.95
C LEU A 258 -23.81 -4.06 -7.12
N GLU A 259 -23.96 -5.35 -7.43
CA GLU A 259 -24.85 -5.84 -8.48
C GLU A 259 -26.33 -5.59 -8.19
N GLU A 260 -26.74 -5.28 -6.96
CA GLU A 260 -28.13 -4.88 -6.68
C GLU A 260 -28.50 -3.59 -7.44
N LYS A 261 -27.56 -2.65 -7.56
CA LYS A 261 -27.77 -1.34 -8.19
C LYS A 261 -27.06 -1.16 -9.54
N PHE A 262 -25.90 -1.79 -9.72
CA PHE A 262 -25.05 -1.59 -10.87
C PHE A 262 -24.98 -2.84 -11.76
N THR A 263 -24.77 -2.61 -13.06
CA THR A 263 -24.29 -3.64 -13.96
C THR A 263 -22.76 -3.60 -13.94
N LEU A 264 -22.14 -4.72 -13.55
CA LEU A 264 -20.69 -4.85 -13.44
C LEU A 264 -20.14 -5.64 -14.63
N SER A 265 -19.03 -5.17 -15.18
CA SER A 265 -18.25 -5.94 -16.15
C SER A 265 -16.76 -5.88 -15.82
N PRO A 266 -16.03 -6.99 -15.98
CA PRO A 266 -14.57 -7.00 -15.85
C PRO A 266 -13.91 -5.88 -16.66
N ALA A 267 -12.93 -5.17 -16.11
CA ALA A 267 -12.09 -4.30 -16.91
C ALA A 267 -11.31 -5.13 -17.95
N LYS A 268 -11.05 -4.55 -19.12
CA LYS A 268 -10.34 -5.25 -20.23
C LYS A 268 -8.88 -5.51 -19.90
N GLU A 269 -8.24 -4.56 -19.23
CA GLU A 269 -6.83 -4.66 -18.86
C GLU A 269 -6.65 -5.68 -17.73
N PRO A 270 -5.63 -6.56 -17.81
CA PRO A 270 -5.32 -7.48 -16.74
C PRO A 270 -4.88 -6.70 -15.49
N ARG A 271 -5.15 -7.27 -14.31
CA ARG A 271 -4.78 -6.69 -13.02
C ARG A 271 -3.27 -6.46 -12.88
N GLY A 272 -2.45 -7.38 -13.41
CA GLY A 272 -0.99 -7.35 -13.26
C GLY A 272 -0.57 -7.29 -11.78
N ALA A 273 0.43 -6.46 -11.47
CA ALA A 273 0.91 -6.24 -10.10
C ALA A 273 -0.05 -5.38 -9.24
N ALA A 274 -1.07 -4.74 -9.84
CA ALA A 274 -2.00 -3.89 -9.09
C ALA A 274 -2.80 -4.73 -8.07
N PRO A 275 -2.98 -4.27 -6.82
CA PRO A 275 -3.76 -5.04 -5.84
C PRO A 275 -5.23 -5.24 -6.21
N ALA A 276 -5.83 -4.27 -6.92
CA ALA A 276 -7.26 -4.25 -7.19
C ALA A 276 -7.57 -4.83 -8.58
N ALA A 277 -8.47 -5.81 -8.65
CA ALA A 277 -9.14 -6.16 -9.89
C ALA A 277 -10.19 -5.08 -10.20
N LEU A 278 -10.20 -4.56 -11.42
CA LEU A 278 -11.07 -3.45 -11.82
C LEU A 278 -12.34 -3.97 -12.52
N TRP A 279 -13.45 -3.30 -12.23
CA TRP A 279 -14.77 -3.54 -12.79
C TRP A 279 -15.31 -2.24 -13.36
N ASN A 280 -15.75 -2.25 -14.61
CA ASN A 280 -16.55 -1.16 -15.16
C ASN A 280 -17.96 -1.25 -14.60
N VAL A 281 -18.51 -0.11 -14.24
CA VAL A 281 -19.78 0.03 -13.53
C VAL A 281 -20.71 0.89 -14.36
N VAL A 282 -21.96 0.45 -14.51
CA VAL A 282 -23.05 1.21 -15.14
C VAL A 282 -24.25 1.16 -14.21
N ASP A 283 -24.82 2.30 -13.84
CA ASP A 283 -26.04 2.34 -13.02
C ASP A 283 -27.23 1.75 -13.80
N LYS A 284 -27.97 0.82 -13.17
CA LYS A 284 -29.11 0.14 -13.82
C LYS A 284 -30.29 1.07 -14.08
N SER A 285 -30.47 2.09 -13.25
CA SER A 285 -31.55 3.08 -13.37
C SER A 285 -31.20 4.24 -14.29
N ASN A 286 -29.91 4.56 -14.43
CA ASN A 286 -29.42 5.60 -15.32
C ASN A 286 -28.09 5.22 -16.01
N PRO A 287 -28.14 4.64 -17.22
CA PRO A 287 -26.95 4.15 -17.92
C PRO A 287 -25.91 5.22 -18.29
N VAL A 288 -26.22 6.51 -18.14
CA VAL A 288 -25.25 7.61 -18.31
C VAL A 288 -24.24 7.63 -17.14
N ILE A 289 -24.66 7.18 -15.95
CA ILE A 289 -23.80 7.08 -14.78
C ILE A 289 -22.91 5.85 -14.95
N THR A 290 -21.64 6.10 -15.26
CA THR A 290 -20.64 5.06 -15.45
C THR A 290 -19.37 5.37 -14.68
N GLY A 291 -18.61 4.34 -14.33
CA GLY A 291 -17.36 4.49 -13.59
C GLY A 291 -16.56 3.19 -13.52
N GLN A 292 -15.56 3.19 -12.65
CA GLN A 292 -14.74 2.02 -12.42
C GLN A 292 -14.51 1.81 -10.92
N ILE A 293 -14.78 0.59 -10.45
CA ILE A 293 -14.57 0.18 -9.05
C ILE A 293 -13.52 -0.91 -9.01
N GLY A 294 -12.63 -0.86 -8.02
CA GLY A 294 -11.66 -1.90 -7.74
C GLY A 294 -12.07 -2.78 -6.56
N ILE A 295 -11.75 -4.06 -6.64
CA ILE A 295 -11.86 -4.99 -5.50
C ILE A 295 -10.47 -5.54 -5.18
N ILE A 296 -10.00 -5.31 -3.96
CA ILE A 296 -8.76 -5.86 -3.41
C ILE A 296 -9.14 -7.07 -2.55
N ALA A 297 -9.19 -8.23 -3.19
CA ALA A 297 -9.48 -9.53 -2.59
C ALA A 297 -8.25 -10.07 -1.83
N SER A 298 -7.79 -9.35 -0.81
CA SER A 298 -6.54 -9.65 -0.10
C SER A 298 -6.52 -11.00 0.62
N VAL A 299 -7.68 -11.61 0.86
CA VAL A 299 -7.82 -12.88 1.57
C VAL A 299 -8.37 -13.95 0.64
N THR A 300 -9.48 -13.71 -0.06
CA THR A 300 -10.13 -14.72 -0.91
C THR A 300 -9.38 -15.00 -2.21
N HIS A 301 -8.69 -13.99 -2.76
CA HIS A 301 -7.89 -14.14 -3.97
C HIS A 301 -6.53 -13.42 -3.87
N PRO A 302 -5.57 -13.98 -3.10
CA PRO A 302 -4.28 -13.37 -2.87
C PRO A 302 -3.49 -13.09 -4.16
N PHE A 303 -2.93 -11.89 -4.25
CA PHE A 303 -2.16 -11.40 -5.41
C PHE A 303 -0.64 -11.41 -5.16
N CYS A 304 -0.17 -12.33 -4.33
CA CYS A 304 1.26 -12.40 -3.99
C CYS A 304 2.12 -12.77 -5.20
N GLY A 305 1.60 -13.59 -6.12
CA GLY A 305 2.33 -14.06 -7.31
C GLY A 305 2.84 -12.93 -8.22
N ASP A 306 2.15 -11.79 -8.25
CA ASP A 306 2.54 -10.63 -9.06
C ASP A 306 3.08 -9.46 -8.21
N CYS A 307 3.38 -9.68 -6.93
CA CYS A 307 3.69 -8.61 -6.00
C CYS A 307 5.08 -8.00 -6.27
N ASP A 308 5.08 -6.73 -6.67
CA ASP A 308 6.26 -5.91 -7.01
C ASP A 308 6.62 -4.88 -5.93
N ARG A 309 6.18 -5.10 -4.69
CA ARG A 309 6.34 -4.12 -3.60
C ARG A 309 7.54 -4.39 -2.70
N SER A 310 8.22 -3.31 -2.34
CA SER A 310 9.14 -3.19 -1.19
C SER A 310 8.65 -2.09 -0.25
N ARG A 311 9.06 -2.12 1.03
CA ARG A 311 8.59 -1.16 2.04
C ARG A 311 9.75 -0.67 2.88
N LEU A 312 9.83 0.63 3.06
CA LEU A 312 10.69 1.34 4.00
C LEU A 312 9.83 1.88 5.14
N THR A 313 10.09 1.43 6.37
CA THR A 313 9.38 1.89 7.56
C THR A 313 9.95 3.22 8.07
N THR A 314 9.22 3.90 8.95
CA THR A 314 9.63 5.20 9.53
C THR A 314 10.94 5.11 10.32
N ASP A 315 11.20 3.98 10.98
CA ASP A 315 12.44 3.63 11.69
C ASP A 315 13.57 3.18 10.76
N GLY A 316 13.34 3.18 9.45
CA GLY A 316 14.35 2.92 8.42
C GLY A 316 14.72 1.46 8.27
N THR A 317 13.71 0.60 8.34
CA THR A 317 13.83 -0.84 8.20
C THR A 317 13.12 -1.29 6.92
N ILE A 318 13.70 -2.27 6.23
CA ILE A 318 13.09 -2.87 5.05
C ILE A 318 12.19 -4.03 5.43
N ARG A 319 10.98 -3.99 4.87
CA ARG A 319 10.02 -5.11 4.87
C ARG A 319 9.71 -5.50 3.43
N ASN A 320 9.97 -6.76 3.09
CA ASN A 320 9.66 -7.32 1.77
C ASN A 320 8.16 -7.70 1.60
N CYS A 321 7.42 -7.74 2.70
CA CYS A 321 6.00 -8.08 2.74
C CYS A 321 5.32 -7.33 3.91
N LEU A 322 4.03 -7.03 3.74
CA LEU A 322 3.20 -6.47 4.80
C LEU A 322 3.15 -7.40 6.03
N PHE A 323 3.08 -8.71 5.79
CA PHE A 323 3.05 -9.78 6.79
C PHE A 323 4.43 -10.35 7.14
N SER A 324 5.53 -9.67 6.77
CA SER A 324 6.86 -10.15 7.13
C SER A 324 7.04 -10.22 8.65
N ARG A 325 7.74 -11.24 9.13
CA ARG A 325 8.19 -11.33 10.53
C ARG A 325 9.67 -11.02 10.68
N THR A 326 10.36 -10.82 9.56
CA THR A 326 11.76 -10.40 9.50
C THR A 326 11.86 -9.02 8.89
N GLU A 327 12.89 -8.31 9.31
CA GLU A 327 13.10 -6.89 9.07
C GLU A 327 14.61 -6.65 8.92
N THR A 328 14.99 -5.80 7.96
CA THR A 328 16.41 -5.48 7.70
C THR A 328 16.67 -4.01 8.02
N PRO A 329 17.39 -3.69 9.10
CA PRO A 329 17.60 -2.29 9.52
C PRO A 329 18.61 -1.61 8.58
N LEU A 330 18.17 -0.61 7.83
CA LEU A 330 19.05 0.21 6.98
C LEU A 330 19.49 1.50 7.67
N ARG A 331 18.66 2.05 8.56
CA ARG A 331 18.98 3.28 9.30
C ARG A 331 20.30 3.16 10.06
N ASP A 332 20.46 2.07 10.81
CA ASP A 332 21.62 1.89 11.67
C ASP A 332 22.89 1.71 10.81
N ALA A 333 22.85 0.86 9.80
CA ALA A 333 23.93 0.73 8.81
C ALA A 333 24.26 2.08 8.13
N LEU A 334 23.25 2.86 7.76
CA LEU A 334 23.42 4.19 7.16
C LEU A 334 24.17 5.14 8.10
N ARG A 335 23.79 5.15 9.39
CA ARG A 335 24.39 6.00 10.43
C ARG A 335 25.78 5.54 10.84
N ASP A 336 26.05 4.25 10.75
CA ASP A 336 27.37 3.64 10.95
C ASP A 336 28.34 3.90 9.77
N GLY A 337 27.88 4.61 8.73
CA GLY A 337 28.72 5.04 7.61
C GLY A 337 28.73 4.11 6.41
N ALA A 338 27.78 3.16 6.32
CA ALA A 338 27.66 2.29 5.14
C ALA A 338 27.54 3.12 3.85
N SER A 339 28.27 2.68 2.83
CA SER A 339 28.19 3.20 1.47
C SER A 339 26.82 2.92 0.84
N ASP A 340 26.51 3.64 -0.24
CA ASP A 340 25.27 3.41 -0.98
C ASP A 340 25.19 1.99 -1.58
N ASP A 341 26.33 1.38 -1.91
CA ASP A 341 26.39 0.01 -2.44
C ASP A 341 26.18 -1.06 -1.37
N GLU A 342 26.68 -0.84 -0.15
CA GLU A 342 26.42 -1.72 0.99
C GLU A 342 24.92 -1.68 1.37
N LEU A 343 24.34 -0.48 1.44
CA LEU A 343 22.90 -0.31 1.69
C LEU A 343 22.05 -0.97 0.60
N ALA A 344 22.42 -0.80 -0.67
CA ALA A 344 21.76 -1.46 -1.79
C ALA A 344 21.86 -3.00 -1.68
N GLN A 345 23.00 -3.53 -1.27
CA GLN A 345 23.21 -4.97 -1.10
C GLN A 345 22.33 -5.54 0.02
N LEU A 346 22.27 -4.87 1.18
CA LEU A 346 21.42 -5.26 2.30
C LEU A 346 19.94 -5.28 1.89
N TRP A 347 19.50 -4.25 1.16
CA TRP A 347 18.13 -4.16 0.67
C TRP A 347 17.80 -5.28 -0.32
N ALA A 348 18.68 -5.53 -1.30
CA ALA A 348 18.51 -6.62 -2.25
C ALA A 348 18.44 -7.99 -1.56
N GLY A 349 19.29 -8.23 -0.56
CA GLY A 349 19.26 -9.43 0.28
C GLY A 349 17.91 -9.62 0.98
N ALA A 350 17.37 -8.56 1.58
CA ALA A 350 16.05 -8.59 2.22
C ALA A 350 14.93 -8.96 1.24
N MET A 351 15.00 -8.48 0.00
CA MET A 351 14.01 -8.79 -1.04
C MET A 351 14.14 -10.22 -1.55
N TRP A 352 15.35 -10.76 -1.64
CA TRP A 352 15.59 -12.15 -2.04
C TRP A 352 14.88 -13.17 -1.13
N GLU A 353 14.78 -12.86 0.15
CA GLU A 353 14.13 -13.72 1.15
C GLU A 353 12.60 -13.73 1.07
N LYS A 354 11.98 -12.83 0.29
CA LYS A 354 10.53 -12.67 0.18
C LYS A 354 9.85 -14.01 -0.07
N LYS A 355 8.85 -14.32 0.76
CA LYS A 355 8.05 -15.56 0.70
C LYS A 355 7.13 -15.58 -0.52
N PRO A 356 6.69 -16.76 -1.00
CA PRO A 356 5.80 -16.85 -2.17
C PRO A 356 4.45 -16.19 -1.92
N GLY A 357 3.93 -16.26 -0.68
CA GLY A 357 2.71 -15.59 -0.24
C GLY A 357 2.77 -15.17 1.22
N HIS A 358 1.73 -14.46 1.68
CA HIS A 358 1.61 -14.08 3.10
C HIS A 358 1.14 -15.22 4.00
N GLY A 359 0.62 -16.31 3.43
CA GLY A 359 0.26 -17.52 4.17
C GLY A 359 -0.93 -17.35 5.12
N ILE A 360 -1.87 -16.43 4.83
CA ILE A 360 -3.04 -16.18 5.71
C ILE A 360 -3.98 -17.39 5.77
N ASP A 361 -3.85 -18.29 4.79
CA ASP A 361 -4.63 -19.52 4.67
C ASP A 361 -3.89 -20.73 5.28
N ASP A 362 -2.64 -20.54 5.75
CA ASP A 362 -1.84 -21.63 6.31
C ASP A 362 -2.27 -21.88 7.77
N GLU A 363 -2.43 -23.15 8.17
CA GLU A 363 -2.77 -23.52 9.56
C GLU A 363 -1.80 -22.96 10.62
N GLY A 364 -0.57 -22.63 10.21
CA GLY A 364 0.47 -22.02 11.05
C GLY A 364 0.61 -20.51 10.91
N PHE A 365 -0.38 -19.80 10.34
CA PHE A 365 -0.31 -18.35 10.17
C PHE A 365 -0.13 -17.63 11.50
N LEU A 366 0.91 -16.81 11.58
CA LEU A 366 1.16 -15.94 12.71
C LEU A 366 1.05 -14.49 12.25
N GLN A 367 0.13 -13.76 12.88
CA GLN A 367 -0.02 -12.34 12.65
C GLN A 367 1.31 -11.61 12.92
N PRO A 368 1.74 -10.67 12.06
CA PRO A 368 2.94 -9.89 12.29
C PRO A 368 2.83 -9.08 13.60
N ASP A 369 3.98 -8.86 14.25
CA ASP A 369 4.02 -8.17 15.54
C ASP A 369 3.75 -6.67 15.43
N ARG A 370 4.13 -6.05 14.29
CA ARG A 370 3.87 -4.61 14.04
C ARG A 370 2.49 -4.42 13.39
N PRO A 371 1.64 -3.51 13.91
CA PRO A 371 0.36 -3.17 13.29
C PRO A 371 0.55 -2.36 12.01
N MET A 372 -0.52 -2.24 11.21
CA MET A 372 -0.52 -1.49 9.95
C MET A 372 0.04 -0.06 10.08
N SER A 373 -0.31 0.65 11.15
CA SER A 373 0.13 2.02 11.41
C SER A 373 1.64 2.17 11.59
N ALA A 374 2.33 1.09 11.97
CA ALA A 374 3.77 1.11 12.24
C ALA A 374 4.62 0.75 11.01
N ILE A 375 4.02 0.30 9.90
CA ILE A 375 4.74 -0.26 8.74
C ILE A 375 4.37 0.36 7.38
N GLY A 376 3.55 1.43 7.39
CA GLY A 376 3.06 2.05 6.16
C GLY A 376 1.90 1.28 5.55
N GLY A 377 0.67 1.76 5.72
CA GLY A 377 -0.54 1.21 5.08
C GLY A 377 -0.46 1.21 3.56
#